data_AF-A0AAW1X6T4-F1
#
_entry.id   AF-A0AAW1X6T4-F1
#
_cell.length_a   1.000
_cell.length_b   1.000
_cell.length_c   1.000
_cell.angle_alpha   90.00
_cell.angle_beta   90.00
_cell.angle_gamma   90.00
#
_symmetry.space_group_name_H-M   'P 1'
#
loop_
_entity.id
_entity.type
_entity.pdbx_description
1 polymer ?
#
loop_
_entity_poly.entity_id
_entity_poly.type
_entity_poly.pdbx_seq_one_letter_code
_entity_poly.pdbx_strand_id
1 'polypeptide(L)'
;MEHLPIHLAEEALLAGPVQFRWMYPIERFLFTLKEYVRNRAHPEASIAKGYLMEECMTFCARYLDEVETKSNRPDRNYDGDNDFGRPLGKGIKIRLDGVTRAQAHSYVLMNTDAVTPFRNQHLQILAHQMPNRNSHYIQKLHNQTFHKWFKEYVQMERRTLNRVFSDEINTLADGPHEFGRRFKGYFINGFRFRTKKGENNKTTQNSGIMMDANTMNYASARDKNPQSGEERFYGVLTDVIQIRYTNDLKFILFKGDWINNRMGLKKVEFKFTLVNFNHLLYKNNIVGDEPFIFAQHARQVCYVQDPSDLGWHVVLHMTVRDLFDMYSKDSRRPTIVPQVELYERQHFDDTVYQNDEDVAWVREGVDGTEVDINEKENDVDMEECD
;
A
#
# COMPACT_ATOMS: atom_id res chain seq x y z
N MET A 1 -14.30 -22.91 -7.78
CA MET A 1 -15.24 -21.94 -8.37
C MET A 1 -14.44 -20.98 -9.24
N GLU A 2 -14.27 -21.31 -10.52
CA GLU A 2 -13.52 -20.53 -11.51
C GLU A 2 -14.43 -19.62 -12.36
N HIS A 3 -15.67 -19.40 -11.95
CA HIS A 3 -16.69 -18.69 -12.74
C HIS A 3 -16.92 -17.24 -12.28
N LEU A 4 -15.91 -16.37 -12.31
CA LEU A 4 -16.15 -14.96 -11.94
C LEU A 4 -15.80 -13.92 -13.01
N PRO A 5 -14.65 -13.94 -13.70
CA PRO A 5 -14.33 -12.84 -14.61
C PRO A 5 -14.98 -12.96 -16.00
N ILE A 6 -15.08 -14.17 -16.55
CA ILE A 6 -15.45 -14.41 -17.95
C ILE A 6 -16.97 -14.26 -18.15
N HIS A 7 -17.77 -14.82 -17.24
CA HIS A 7 -19.24 -14.77 -17.35
C HIS A 7 -19.82 -13.40 -17.04
N LEU A 8 -19.15 -12.57 -16.23
CA LEU A 8 -19.67 -11.24 -15.89
C LEU A 8 -19.78 -10.31 -17.11
N ALA A 9 -18.84 -10.41 -18.06
CA ALA A 9 -18.87 -9.60 -19.28
C ALA A 9 -19.99 -10.06 -20.23
N GLU A 10 -20.13 -11.38 -20.43
CA GLU A 10 -21.21 -11.96 -21.24
C GLU A 10 -22.59 -11.73 -20.61
N GLU A 11 -22.72 -11.86 -19.29
CA GLU A 11 -23.98 -11.66 -18.57
C GLU A 11 -24.43 -10.18 -18.57
N ALA A 12 -23.46 -9.25 -18.52
CA ALA A 12 -23.71 -7.82 -18.66
C ALA A 12 -24.17 -7.46 -20.09
N LEU A 13 -23.61 -8.13 -21.10
CA LEU A 13 -24.00 -7.98 -22.51
C LEU A 13 -25.41 -8.56 -22.76
N LEU A 14 -25.57 -9.84 -22.40
CA LEU A 14 -26.74 -10.53 -21.85
C LEU A 14 -28.01 -9.72 -21.63
N ALA A 15 -28.12 -9.28 -20.38
CA ALA A 15 -29.36 -8.75 -19.82
C ALA A 15 -29.12 -7.44 -19.03
N GLY A 16 -28.07 -6.69 -19.40
CA GLY A 16 -27.78 -5.37 -18.86
C GLY A 16 -27.12 -5.38 -17.46
N PRO A 17 -27.27 -4.32 -16.65
CA PRO A 17 -26.54 -4.14 -15.40
C PRO A 17 -26.64 -5.35 -14.45
N VAL A 18 -25.50 -5.86 -14.00
CA VAL A 18 -25.38 -7.06 -13.15
C VAL A 18 -25.94 -6.86 -11.74
N GLN A 19 -26.13 -5.62 -11.29
CA GLN A 19 -26.50 -5.30 -9.90
C GLN A 19 -27.77 -6.00 -9.39
N PHE A 20 -28.73 -6.33 -10.26
CA PHE A 20 -29.98 -7.00 -9.89
C PHE A 20 -29.98 -8.52 -10.14
N ARG A 21 -28.91 -9.05 -10.75
CA ARG A 21 -28.79 -10.47 -11.15
C ARG A 21 -27.58 -11.14 -10.51
N TRP A 22 -26.92 -10.44 -9.58
CA TRP A 22 -25.69 -10.90 -8.98
C TRP A 22 -25.94 -12.09 -8.03
N MET A 23 -25.66 -13.29 -8.52
CA MET A 23 -25.81 -14.53 -7.75
C MET A 23 -24.68 -14.76 -6.74
N TYR A 24 -23.55 -14.05 -6.87
CA TYR A 24 -22.36 -14.28 -6.06
C TYR A 24 -22.60 -14.25 -4.54
N PRO A 25 -23.38 -13.30 -3.95
CA PRO A 25 -23.66 -13.33 -2.51
C PRO A 25 -24.47 -14.58 -2.11
N ILE A 26 -25.43 -14.99 -2.94
CA ILE A 26 -26.28 -16.16 -2.73
C ILE A 26 -25.43 -17.44 -2.82
N GLU A 27 -24.60 -17.56 -3.84
CA GLU A 27 -23.70 -18.68 -4.04
C GLU A 27 -22.69 -18.82 -2.90
N ARG A 28 -22.11 -17.70 -2.43
CA ARG A 28 -21.22 -17.73 -1.25
C ARG A 28 -21.96 -18.18 0.00
N PHE A 29 -23.19 -17.71 0.21
CA PHE A 29 -23.99 -18.12 1.35
C PHE A 29 -24.33 -19.61 1.29
N LEU A 30 -24.81 -20.11 0.14
CA LEU A 30 -25.09 -21.52 -0.08
C LEU A 30 -23.83 -22.38 0.06
N PHE A 31 -22.68 -21.88 -0.39
CA PHE A 31 -21.41 -22.54 -0.21
C PHE A 31 -21.06 -22.69 1.28
N THR A 32 -21.24 -21.65 2.10
CA THR A 32 -21.06 -21.74 3.56
C THR A 32 -22.03 -22.75 4.19
N LEU A 33 -23.31 -22.73 3.80
CA LEU A 33 -24.29 -23.70 4.31
C LEU A 33 -23.92 -25.14 3.93
N LYS A 34 -23.38 -25.36 2.74
CA LYS A 34 -22.89 -26.66 2.27
C LYS A 34 -21.77 -27.19 3.18
N GLU A 35 -20.90 -26.33 3.71
CA GLU A 35 -19.84 -26.73 4.65
C GLU A 35 -20.39 -27.25 6.00
N TYR A 36 -21.61 -26.85 6.40
CA TYR A 36 -22.25 -27.37 7.61
C TYR A 36 -22.89 -28.75 7.44
N VAL A 37 -23.09 -29.23 6.21
CA VAL A 37 -23.75 -30.52 5.93
C VAL A 37 -22.80 -31.68 6.22
N ARG A 38 -22.74 -32.11 7.48
CA ARG A 38 -21.95 -33.28 7.91
C ARG A 38 -22.70 -34.61 7.76
N ASN A 39 -24.03 -34.60 7.77
CA ASN A 39 -24.86 -35.77 7.50
C ASN A 39 -25.82 -35.49 6.33
N ARG A 40 -25.57 -36.12 5.18
CA ARG A 40 -26.39 -35.94 3.97
C ARG A 40 -27.81 -36.54 4.09
N ALA A 41 -28.04 -37.46 5.03
CA ALA A 41 -29.38 -38.01 5.26
C ALA A 41 -30.32 -37.00 5.96
N HIS A 42 -29.76 -36.02 6.67
CA HIS A 42 -30.50 -34.95 7.35
C HIS A 42 -29.76 -33.61 7.17
N PRO A 43 -29.81 -33.02 5.97
CA PRO A 43 -29.02 -31.85 5.64
C PRO A 43 -29.48 -30.61 6.41
N GLU A 44 -30.79 -30.40 6.59
CA GLU A 44 -31.35 -29.26 7.32
C GLU A 44 -30.93 -29.28 8.80
N ALA A 45 -31.02 -30.44 9.45
CA ALA A 45 -30.59 -30.61 10.83
C ALA A 45 -29.07 -30.45 10.99
N SER A 46 -28.29 -30.90 10.01
CA SER A 46 -26.84 -30.69 9.99
C SER A 46 -26.47 -29.22 9.88
N ILE A 47 -27.15 -28.48 8.98
CA ILE A 47 -26.97 -27.03 8.81
C ILE A 47 -27.31 -26.30 10.10
N ALA A 48 -28.49 -26.56 10.69
CA ALA A 48 -28.92 -25.90 11.92
C ALA A 48 -27.92 -26.12 13.07
N LYS A 49 -27.41 -27.35 13.22
CA LYS A 49 -26.40 -27.69 14.23
C LYS A 49 -25.05 -27.02 13.96
N GLY A 50 -24.61 -26.97 12.71
CA GLY A 50 -23.37 -26.31 12.31
C GLY A 50 -23.42 -24.81 12.56
N TYR A 51 -24.52 -24.17 12.17
CA TYR A 51 -24.76 -22.75 12.41
C TYR A 51 -24.78 -22.42 13.90
N LEU A 52 -25.52 -23.19 14.71
CA LEU A 52 -25.56 -23.00 16.17
C LEU A 52 -24.17 -23.13 16.80
N MET A 53 -23.37 -24.10 16.37
CA MET A 53 -22.00 -24.27 16.84
C MET A 53 -21.14 -23.06 16.49
N GLU A 54 -21.22 -22.54 15.27
CA GLU A 54 -20.45 -21.36 14.87
C GLU A 54 -20.84 -20.11 15.67
N GLU A 55 -22.14 -19.88 15.89
CA GLU A 55 -22.63 -18.77 16.72
C GLU A 55 -22.12 -18.89 18.16
N CYS A 56 -22.24 -20.07 18.79
CA CYS A 56 -21.73 -20.30 20.14
C CYS A 56 -20.21 -20.08 20.22
N MET A 57 -19.44 -20.61 19.26
CA MET A 57 -17.99 -20.43 19.22
C MET A 57 -17.60 -18.98 19.00
N THR A 58 -18.32 -18.25 18.14
CA THR A 58 -18.12 -16.82 17.89
C THR A 58 -18.45 -15.99 19.12
N PHE A 59 -19.48 -16.35 19.87
CA PHE A 59 -19.80 -15.72 21.15
C PHE A 59 -18.70 -15.97 22.18
N CYS A 60 -18.27 -17.21 22.37
CA CYS A 60 -17.19 -17.57 23.30
C CYS A 60 -15.87 -16.89 22.94
N ALA A 61 -15.56 -16.77 21.64
CA ALA A 61 -14.35 -16.12 21.14
C ALA A 61 -14.20 -14.67 21.61
N ARG A 62 -15.31 -13.95 21.88
CA ARG A 62 -15.27 -12.57 22.40
C ARG A 62 -14.70 -12.46 23.82
N TYR A 63 -14.60 -13.56 24.55
CA TYR A 63 -14.08 -13.62 25.92
C TYR A 63 -12.71 -14.30 25.99
N LEU A 64 -12.13 -14.68 24.84
CA LEU A 64 -10.83 -15.36 24.76
C LEU A 64 -9.79 -14.40 24.17
N ASP A 65 -9.20 -13.57 25.04
CA ASP A 65 -8.19 -12.58 24.63
C ASP A 65 -6.81 -13.20 24.36
N GLU A 66 -6.51 -14.34 24.97
CA GLU A 66 -5.20 -15.01 24.88
C GLU A 66 -5.08 -15.98 23.70
N VAL A 67 -6.18 -16.23 22.96
CA VAL A 67 -6.24 -17.17 21.85
C VAL A 67 -6.61 -16.41 20.57
N GLU A 68 -5.94 -16.73 19.46
CA GLU A 68 -6.29 -16.15 18.15
C GLU A 68 -7.69 -16.60 17.72
N THR A 69 -8.58 -15.63 17.48
CA THR A 69 -9.97 -15.79 17.06
C THR A 69 -10.25 -14.96 15.81
N LYS A 70 -11.39 -15.17 15.14
CA LYS A 70 -11.80 -14.34 13.98
C LYS A 70 -11.84 -12.84 14.30
N SER A 71 -12.10 -12.47 15.56
CA SER A 71 -12.25 -11.09 16.02
C SER A 71 -10.95 -10.41 16.47
N ASN A 72 -9.97 -11.17 16.96
CA ASN A 72 -8.71 -10.59 17.48
C ASN A 72 -7.48 -10.93 16.61
N ARG A 73 -7.66 -11.72 15.55
CA ARG A 73 -6.60 -12.02 14.58
C ARG A 73 -6.06 -10.71 14.00
N PRO A 74 -4.73 -10.47 14.05
CA PRO A 74 -4.15 -9.28 13.46
C PRO A 74 -4.42 -9.20 11.96
N ASP A 75 -4.62 -7.98 11.45
CA ASP A 75 -4.82 -7.75 10.03
C ASP A 75 -3.69 -8.37 9.19
N ARG A 76 -4.01 -8.76 7.95
CA ARG A 76 -3.05 -9.42 7.04
C ARG A 76 -1.82 -8.54 6.74
N ASN A 77 -2.01 -7.22 6.78
CA ASN A 77 -0.95 -6.21 6.68
C ASN A 77 -0.81 -5.41 7.98
N TYR A 78 -1.09 -6.03 9.13
CA TYR A 78 -0.77 -5.48 10.43
C TYR A 78 0.68 -4.95 10.37
N ASP A 79 0.90 -3.74 10.86
CA ASP A 79 2.19 -3.05 10.80
C ASP A 79 2.83 -2.94 12.19
N GLY A 80 2.16 -3.41 13.24
CA GLY A 80 2.66 -3.41 14.61
C GLY A 80 1.90 -2.42 15.47
N ASP A 81 2.18 -2.40 16.77
CA ASP A 81 1.46 -1.54 17.72
C ASP A 81 1.96 -0.08 17.74
N ASN A 82 2.99 0.23 16.96
CA ASN A 82 3.61 1.55 16.92
C ASN A 82 3.56 2.13 15.50
N ASP A 83 3.49 3.46 15.40
CA ASP A 83 3.45 4.22 14.13
C ASP A 83 4.65 4.01 13.20
N PHE A 84 5.68 3.27 13.64
CA PHE A 84 6.90 3.01 12.87
C PHE A 84 6.82 1.78 11.97
N GLY A 85 5.72 1.02 12.03
CA GLY A 85 5.55 -0.21 11.28
C GLY A 85 6.51 -1.34 11.70
N ARG A 86 6.56 -2.42 10.92
CA ARG A 86 7.41 -3.59 11.21
C ARG A 86 8.08 -4.18 9.97
N PRO A 87 9.27 -4.78 10.11
CA PRO A 87 9.94 -5.42 8.99
C PRO A 87 9.28 -6.73 8.55
N LEU A 88 9.34 -7.01 7.24
CA LEU A 88 9.03 -8.33 6.70
C LEU A 88 10.23 -9.26 6.91
N GLY A 89 10.18 -10.03 7.99
CA GLY A 89 11.22 -10.98 8.37
C GLY A 89 12.43 -10.33 9.06
N LYS A 90 13.47 -11.14 9.29
CA LYS A 90 14.66 -10.70 10.03
C LYS A 90 15.55 -9.78 9.19
N GLY A 91 15.92 -8.64 9.76
CA GLY A 91 16.87 -7.71 9.14
C GLY A 91 18.30 -8.22 9.14
N ILE A 92 19.02 -7.96 8.06
CA ILE A 92 20.43 -8.32 7.87
C ILE A 92 21.30 -7.11 8.22
N LYS A 93 22.33 -7.28 9.06
CA LYS A 93 23.29 -6.21 9.36
C LYS A 93 24.11 -5.91 8.10
N ILE A 94 24.16 -4.64 7.70
CA ILE A 94 24.93 -4.19 6.53
C ILE A 94 25.84 -3.02 6.91
N ARG A 95 26.98 -2.91 6.25
CA ARG A 95 27.82 -1.70 6.28
C ARG A 95 27.30 -0.77 5.18
N LEU A 96 27.00 0.48 5.53
CA LEU A 96 26.52 1.48 4.57
C LEU A 96 27.73 2.08 3.85
N ASP A 97 27.70 2.10 2.52
CA ASP A 97 28.71 2.81 1.74
C ASP A 97 28.63 4.32 2.01
N GLY A 98 29.75 5.03 1.82
CA GLY A 98 29.83 6.46 2.13
C GLY A 98 28.78 7.30 1.39
N VAL A 99 28.43 6.91 0.17
CA VAL A 99 27.41 7.60 -0.63
C VAL A 99 26.02 7.34 -0.08
N THR A 100 25.60 6.08 0.06
CA THR A 100 24.28 5.75 0.64
C THR A 100 24.11 6.33 2.03
N ARG A 101 25.16 6.26 2.87
CA ARG A 101 25.12 6.84 4.22
C ARG A 101 24.89 8.35 4.18
N ALA A 102 25.58 9.06 3.28
CA ALA A 102 25.41 10.50 3.12
C ALA A 102 24.02 10.86 2.55
N GLN A 103 23.54 10.15 1.53
CA GLN A 103 22.20 10.35 0.96
C GLN A 103 21.10 10.13 2.01
N ALA A 104 21.16 9.01 2.73
CA ALA A 104 20.21 8.67 3.79
C ALA A 104 20.23 9.71 4.91
N HIS A 105 21.42 10.12 5.35
CA HIS A 105 21.57 11.13 6.39
C HIS A 105 21.04 12.50 5.94
N SER A 106 21.39 12.94 4.74
CA SER A 106 20.89 14.19 4.16
C SER A 106 19.37 14.20 4.11
N TYR A 107 18.74 13.09 3.67
CA TYR A 107 17.28 13.01 3.64
C TYR A 107 16.66 13.14 5.02
N VAL A 108 17.23 12.49 6.05
CA VAL A 108 16.76 12.64 7.44
C VAL A 108 16.83 14.09 7.87
N LEU A 109 17.99 14.74 7.70
CA LEU A 109 18.17 16.13 8.09
C LEU A 109 17.20 17.09 7.34
N MET A 110 16.87 16.79 6.08
CA MET A 110 15.91 17.57 5.30
C MET A 110 14.45 17.35 5.68
N ASN A 111 14.13 16.31 6.45
CA ASN A 111 12.76 15.97 6.81
C ASN A 111 12.54 15.91 8.33
N THR A 112 13.51 16.39 9.11
CA THR A 112 13.38 16.52 10.58
C THR A 112 13.06 17.97 10.95
N ASP A 113 11.96 18.16 11.68
CA ASP A 113 11.47 19.49 12.05
C ASP A 113 12.44 20.27 12.93
N ALA A 114 13.09 19.59 13.89
CA ALA A 114 14.11 20.19 14.76
C ALA A 114 15.29 20.81 13.98
N VAL A 115 15.57 20.31 12.77
CA VAL A 115 16.69 20.77 11.93
C VAL A 115 16.31 21.97 11.05
N THR A 116 15.02 22.30 10.93
CA THR A 116 14.49 23.41 10.10
C THR A 116 15.16 24.76 10.33
N PRO A 117 15.41 25.22 11.57
CA PRO A 117 16.09 26.50 11.81
C PRO A 117 17.48 26.54 11.17
N PHE A 118 18.22 25.43 11.25
CA PHE A 118 19.55 25.29 10.68
C PHE A 118 19.52 25.25 9.15
N ARG A 119 18.50 24.61 8.56
CA ARG A 119 18.29 24.62 7.10
C ARG A 119 18.12 26.04 6.58
N ASN A 120 17.24 26.80 7.22
CA ASN A 120 16.98 28.20 6.87
C ASN A 120 18.25 29.07 7.02
N GLN A 121 18.99 28.88 8.11
CA GLN A 121 20.25 29.61 8.34
C GLN A 121 21.29 29.31 7.26
N HIS A 122 21.47 28.04 6.89
CA HIS A 122 22.41 27.67 5.82
C HIS A 122 22.00 28.25 4.46
N LEU A 123 20.70 28.23 4.12
CA LEU A 123 20.20 28.87 2.91
C LEU A 123 20.49 30.37 2.89
N GLN A 124 20.28 31.07 4.01
CA GLN A 124 20.59 32.49 4.13
C GLN A 124 22.08 32.79 3.96
N ILE A 125 22.96 31.96 4.53
CA ILE A 125 24.42 32.08 4.37
C ILE A 125 24.80 31.92 2.89
N LEU A 126 24.29 30.88 2.22
CA LEU A 126 24.58 30.66 0.80
C LEU A 126 24.06 31.79 -0.09
N ALA A 127 22.87 32.32 0.21
CA ALA A 127 22.30 33.45 -0.52
C ALA A 127 23.14 34.73 -0.35
N HIS A 128 23.64 35.00 0.86
CA HIS A 128 24.52 36.15 1.13
C HIS A 128 25.90 36.01 0.48
N GLN A 129 26.48 34.80 0.49
CA GLN A 129 27.79 34.54 -0.11
C GLN A 129 27.75 34.57 -1.65
N MET A 130 26.59 34.25 -2.24
CA MET A 130 26.42 34.14 -3.70
C MET A 130 25.18 34.88 -4.21
N PRO A 131 25.13 36.23 -4.07
CA PRO A 131 23.93 37.01 -4.41
C PRO A 131 23.57 36.98 -5.90
N ASN A 132 24.55 36.73 -6.78
CA ASN A 132 24.35 36.69 -8.23
C ASN A 132 23.92 35.31 -8.77
N ARG A 133 23.78 34.29 -7.91
CA ARG A 133 23.39 32.94 -8.34
C ARG A 133 21.88 32.77 -8.28
N ASN A 134 21.32 31.98 -9.20
CA ASN A 134 19.90 31.66 -9.19
C ASN A 134 19.54 30.82 -7.93
N SER A 135 18.33 31.01 -7.42
CA SER A 135 17.70 30.23 -6.34
C SER A 135 17.84 28.72 -6.55
N HIS A 136 17.59 28.21 -7.76
CA HIS A 136 17.78 26.78 -8.06
C HIS A 136 19.22 26.28 -7.81
N TYR A 137 20.23 27.11 -8.13
CA TYR A 137 21.63 26.75 -7.87
C TYR A 137 21.92 26.73 -6.37
N ILE A 138 21.41 27.72 -5.63
CA ILE A 138 21.55 27.80 -4.17
C ILE A 138 20.91 26.57 -3.51
N GLN A 139 19.69 26.19 -3.92
CA GLN A 139 19.01 25.01 -3.38
C GLN A 139 19.77 23.72 -3.69
N LYS A 140 20.26 23.56 -4.91
CA LYS A 140 21.08 22.39 -5.29
C LYS A 140 22.35 22.30 -4.43
N LEU A 141 23.03 23.42 -4.23
CA LEU A 141 24.23 23.47 -3.41
C LEU A 141 23.90 23.18 -1.94
N HIS A 142 22.82 23.75 -1.42
CA HIS A 142 22.32 23.49 -0.08
C HIS A 142 22.13 21.99 0.15
N ASN A 143 21.40 21.30 -0.73
CA ASN A 143 21.16 19.86 -0.59
C ASN A 143 22.47 19.05 -0.61
N GLN A 144 23.49 19.50 -1.35
CA GLN A 144 24.79 18.83 -1.43
C GLN A 144 25.69 19.06 -0.22
N THR A 145 25.67 20.25 0.39
CA THR A 145 26.64 20.64 1.42
C THR A 145 26.07 20.69 2.83
N PHE A 146 24.74 20.72 2.98
CA PHE A 146 24.09 20.93 4.28
C PHE A 146 24.51 19.92 5.35
N HIS A 147 24.58 18.62 5.02
CA HIS A 147 24.97 17.60 6.00
C HIS A 147 26.37 17.82 6.58
N LYS A 148 27.32 18.33 5.78
CA LYS A 148 28.68 18.66 6.26
C LYS A 148 28.65 19.94 7.08
N TRP A 149 28.00 20.98 6.54
CA TRP A 149 27.87 22.27 7.21
C TRP A 149 27.19 22.14 8.57
N PHE A 150 26.10 21.36 8.68
CA PHE A 150 25.35 21.16 9.91
C PHE A 150 26.22 20.54 11.00
N LYS A 151 26.98 19.50 10.65
CA LYS A 151 27.94 18.87 11.55
C LYS A 151 29.01 19.85 12.03
N GLU A 152 29.63 20.57 11.11
CA GLU A 152 30.70 21.53 11.41
C GLU A 152 30.17 22.70 12.27
N TYR A 153 28.98 23.22 11.95
CA TYR A 153 28.33 24.30 12.68
C TYR A 153 28.04 23.92 14.12
N VAL A 154 27.38 22.78 14.35
CA VAL A 154 27.04 22.31 15.71
C VAL A 154 28.32 22.02 16.50
N GLN A 155 29.33 21.41 15.89
CA GLN A 155 30.61 21.15 16.55
C GLN A 155 31.35 22.45 16.92
N MET A 156 31.32 23.46 16.06
CA MET A 156 31.91 24.76 16.32
C MET A 156 31.21 25.44 17.50
N GLU A 157 29.89 25.59 17.45
CA GLU A 157 29.08 26.25 18.49
C GLU A 157 29.24 25.60 19.87
N ARG A 158 29.36 24.26 19.93
CA ARG A 158 29.67 23.54 21.17
C ARG A 158 31.04 23.92 21.74
N ARG A 159 32.07 24.01 20.88
CA ARG A 159 33.46 24.23 21.30
C ARG A 159 33.78 25.69 21.63
N THR A 160 33.22 26.63 20.88
CA THR A 160 33.58 28.06 20.98
C THR A 160 32.65 28.84 21.88
N LEU A 161 31.35 28.53 21.87
CA LEU A 161 30.32 29.28 22.57
C LEU A 161 29.72 28.53 23.77
N ASN A 162 30.16 27.29 24.03
CA ASN A 162 29.58 26.39 25.03
C ASN A 162 28.04 26.28 24.90
N ARG A 163 27.54 26.37 23.67
CA ARG A 163 26.10 26.33 23.42
C ARG A 163 25.57 24.92 23.66
N VAL A 164 24.48 24.84 24.42
CA VAL A 164 23.78 23.58 24.68
C VAL A 164 22.71 23.38 23.61
N PHE A 165 22.78 22.25 22.91
CA PHE A 165 21.74 21.79 21.98
C PHE A 165 21.01 20.59 22.58
N SER A 166 19.81 20.29 22.08
CA SER A 166 19.10 19.07 22.46
C SER A 166 19.87 17.81 22.06
N ASP A 167 19.61 16.71 22.77
CA ASP A 167 20.25 15.42 22.48
C ASP A 167 19.96 14.94 21.04
N GLU A 168 18.77 15.24 20.51
CA GLU A 168 18.40 14.95 19.13
C GLU A 168 19.29 15.70 18.13
N ILE A 169 19.43 17.02 18.28
CA ILE A 169 20.32 17.82 17.41
C ILE A 169 21.75 17.33 17.53
N ASN A 170 22.17 16.95 18.73
CA ASN A 170 23.51 16.47 18.94
C ASN A 170 23.78 15.15 18.20
N THR A 171 22.84 14.22 18.34
CA THR A 171 22.83 12.90 17.70
C THR A 171 22.79 13.02 16.18
N LEU A 172 21.94 13.90 15.65
CA LEU A 172 21.84 14.14 14.21
C LEU A 172 23.12 14.77 13.65
N ALA A 173 23.74 15.72 14.35
CA ALA A 173 24.97 16.37 13.89
C ALA A 173 26.17 15.41 13.82
N ASP A 174 26.25 14.44 14.71
CA ASP A 174 27.32 13.43 14.70
C ASP A 174 27.21 12.48 13.50
N GLY A 175 25.98 12.28 13.02
CA GLY A 175 25.63 11.48 11.85
C GLY A 175 25.33 10.02 12.18
N PRO A 176 24.83 9.25 11.20
CA PRO A 176 24.44 7.86 11.43
C PRO A 176 25.67 6.96 11.60
N HIS A 177 25.46 5.90 12.37
CA HIS A 177 26.38 4.79 12.51
C HIS A 177 26.71 4.17 11.15
N GLU A 178 27.93 3.65 11.00
CA GLU A 178 28.39 3.05 9.75
C GLU A 178 27.62 1.77 9.36
N PHE A 179 27.02 1.12 10.35
CA PHE A 179 26.24 -0.10 10.17
C PHE A 179 24.74 0.17 10.32
N GLY A 180 23.97 -0.32 9.36
CA GLY A 180 22.51 -0.34 9.38
C GLY A 180 21.94 -1.76 9.34
N ARG A 181 20.63 -1.87 9.18
CA ARG A 181 19.95 -3.13 8.86
C ARG A 181 19.22 -3.01 7.53
N ARG A 182 19.25 -4.07 6.73
CA ARG A 182 18.49 -4.20 5.48
C ARG A 182 17.34 -5.18 5.65
N PHE A 183 16.18 -4.87 5.07
CA PHE A 183 15.00 -5.72 5.11
C PHE A 183 14.53 -6.07 3.69
N LYS A 184 13.84 -7.21 3.55
CA LYS A 184 13.29 -7.67 2.25
C LYS A 184 12.00 -6.93 1.88
N GLY A 185 11.31 -6.41 2.89
CA GLY A 185 10.06 -5.68 2.80
C GLY A 185 9.70 -5.09 4.15
N TYR A 186 8.59 -4.36 4.21
CA TYR A 186 8.17 -3.64 5.40
C TYR A 186 6.66 -3.49 5.41
N PHE A 187 6.05 -3.55 6.59
CA PHE A 187 4.65 -3.26 6.83
C PHE A 187 4.56 -1.88 7.47
N ILE A 188 3.81 -0.97 6.86
CA ILE A 188 3.56 0.37 7.39
C ILE A 188 2.33 0.97 6.73
N ASN A 189 1.55 1.76 7.47
CA ASN A 189 0.32 2.39 7.02
C ASN A 189 -0.71 1.36 6.48
N GLY A 190 -0.77 0.16 7.08
CA GLY A 190 -1.61 -0.95 6.60
C GLY A 190 -1.22 -1.53 5.23
N PHE A 191 -0.09 -1.13 4.66
CA PHE A 191 0.44 -1.65 3.40
C PHE A 191 1.62 -2.59 3.63
N ARG A 192 1.72 -3.59 2.76
CA ARG A 192 2.88 -4.49 2.68
C ARG A 192 3.76 -4.08 1.53
N PHE A 193 4.89 -3.45 1.81
CA PHE A 193 5.91 -3.11 0.82
C PHE A 193 6.93 -4.24 0.66
N ARG A 194 7.38 -4.46 -0.58
CA ARG A 194 8.44 -5.40 -0.91
C ARG A 194 9.44 -4.75 -1.85
N THR A 195 10.72 -5.08 -1.67
CA THR A 195 11.73 -4.69 -2.65
C THR A 195 11.46 -5.37 -3.99
N LYS A 196 11.76 -4.70 -5.11
CA LYS A 196 11.54 -5.25 -6.46
C LYS A 196 12.18 -6.62 -6.64
N LYS A 197 13.40 -6.79 -6.14
CA LYS A 197 14.11 -8.08 -6.15
C LYS A 197 13.35 -9.18 -5.38
N GLY A 198 12.70 -8.83 -4.28
CA GLY A 198 11.89 -9.76 -3.50
C GLY A 198 10.53 -10.10 -4.10
N GLU A 199 10.11 -9.37 -5.14
CA GLU A 199 8.84 -9.53 -5.84
C GLU A 199 8.94 -10.45 -7.06
N ASN A 200 10.11 -10.56 -7.71
CA ASN A 200 10.27 -11.25 -9.00
C ASN A 200 9.68 -12.67 -9.10
N ASN A 201 9.55 -13.40 -7.99
CA ASN A 201 8.98 -14.75 -7.95
C ASN A 201 7.59 -14.80 -7.29
N LYS A 202 6.84 -13.69 -7.35
CA LYS A 202 5.53 -13.55 -6.73
C LYS A 202 4.52 -13.08 -7.77
N THR A 203 3.28 -13.51 -7.58
CA THR A 203 2.11 -13.07 -8.36
C THR A 203 1.71 -11.64 -8.04
N THR A 204 1.97 -11.18 -6.80
CA THR A 204 1.59 -9.85 -6.30
C THR A 204 2.65 -8.78 -6.56
N GLN A 205 2.25 -7.59 -6.99
CA GLN A 205 3.13 -6.43 -7.13
C GLN A 205 3.00 -5.48 -5.93
N ASN A 206 4.06 -5.41 -5.11
CA ASN A 206 4.11 -4.65 -3.86
C ASN A 206 5.34 -3.72 -3.76
N SER A 207 6.06 -3.55 -4.87
CA SER A 207 7.25 -2.70 -4.97
C SER A 207 6.98 -1.28 -5.47
N GLY A 208 5.79 -0.98 -5.98
CA GLY A 208 5.47 0.38 -6.40
C GLY A 208 5.28 1.31 -5.21
N ILE A 209 5.99 2.44 -5.24
CA ILE A 209 5.95 3.46 -4.20
C ILE A 209 5.64 4.83 -4.80
N MET A 210 4.94 5.64 -4.02
CA MET A 210 4.61 7.01 -4.36
C MET A 210 4.79 7.91 -3.14
N MET A 211 5.20 9.15 -3.38
CA MET A 211 5.29 10.20 -2.37
C MET A 211 4.67 11.49 -2.92
N ASP A 212 3.82 12.13 -2.12
CA ASP A 212 3.36 13.49 -2.36
C ASP A 212 4.38 14.46 -1.73
N ALA A 213 4.91 15.40 -2.50
CA ALA A 213 5.92 16.35 -2.05
C ALA A 213 5.51 17.78 -2.37
N ASN A 214 5.60 18.68 -1.40
CA ASN A 214 5.47 20.11 -1.65
C ASN A 214 6.81 20.64 -2.21
N THR A 215 6.88 20.82 -3.53
CA THR A 215 8.11 21.19 -4.23
C THR A 215 7.96 22.54 -4.90
N MET A 216 9.05 23.34 -4.87
CA MET A 216 9.15 24.54 -5.70
C MET A 216 9.47 24.15 -7.15
N ASN A 217 8.50 24.36 -8.03
CA ASN A 217 8.62 24.06 -9.45
C ASN A 217 9.19 25.25 -10.21
N TYR A 218 10.35 25.00 -10.83
CA TYR A 218 11.01 25.93 -11.74
C TYR A 218 10.74 25.48 -13.18
N ALA A 219 10.08 26.33 -13.99
CA ALA A 219 9.83 26.04 -15.40
C ALA A 219 11.14 25.86 -16.19
N SER A 220 12.22 26.55 -15.77
CA SER A 220 13.56 26.39 -16.33
C SER A 220 14.65 26.74 -15.31
N ALA A 221 15.91 26.41 -15.60
CA ALA A 221 17.05 26.82 -14.77
C ALA A 221 17.27 28.35 -14.72
N ARG A 222 16.58 29.12 -15.57
CA ARG A 222 16.57 30.59 -15.59
C ARG A 222 15.31 31.20 -14.99
N ASP A 223 14.38 30.37 -14.52
CA ASP A 223 13.13 30.82 -13.93
C ASP A 223 13.41 31.57 -12.63
N LYS A 224 12.75 32.74 -12.50
CA LYS A 224 12.87 33.65 -11.36
C LYS A 224 11.65 33.58 -10.43
N ASN A 225 10.55 32.96 -10.86
CA ASN A 225 9.29 32.88 -10.12
C ASN A 225 8.86 31.42 -9.96
N PRO A 226 9.50 30.64 -9.07
CA PRO A 226 9.10 29.27 -8.82
C PRO A 226 7.68 29.20 -8.25
N GLN A 227 6.88 28.25 -8.72
CA GLN A 227 5.56 27.97 -8.15
C GLN A 227 5.67 26.83 -7.14
N SER A 228 5.18 27.05 -5.92
CA SER A 228 5.04 25.96 -4.95
C SER A 228 3.82 25.13 -5.32
N GLY A 229 4.01 23.83 -5.54
CA GLY A 229 2.93 22.90 -5.88
C GLY A 229 3.11 21.55 -5.21
N GLU A 230 1.99 20.89 -4.92
CA GLU A 230 1.98 19.49 -4.53
C GLU A 230 2.29 18.64 -5.78
N GLU A 231 3.44 17.99 -5.78
CA GLU A 231 3.89 17.15 -6.87
C GLU A 231 4.01 15.70 -6.41
N ARG A 232 3.56 14.79 -7.26
CA ARG A 232 3.61 13.34 -6.98
C ARG A 232 4.85 12.75 -7.62
N PHE A 233 5.63 12.05 -6.82
CA PHE A 233 6.77 11.27 -7.29
C PHE A 233 6.40 9.80 -7.28
N TYR A 234 6.69 9.10 -8.37
CA TYR A 234 6.45 7.68 -8.53
C TYR A 234 7.79 6.95 -8.66
N GLY A 235 7.90 5.78 -8.06
CA GLY A 235 9.12 5.01 -8.10
C GLY A 235 8.93 3.55 -7.76
N VAL A 236 10.01 2.80 -7.92
CA VAL A 236 10.05 1.38 -7.55
C VAL A 236 10.97 1.19 -6.36
N LEU A 237 10.47 0.52 -5.32
CA LEU A 237 11.21 0.22 -4.10
C LEU A 237 12.33 -0.78 -4.39
N THR A 238 13.58 -0.33 -4.27
CA THR A 238 14.76 -1.15 -4.51
C THR A 238 15.36 -1.71 -3.22
N ASP A 239 15.32 -0.93 -2.14
CA ASP A 239 15.90 -1.33 -0.85
C ASP A 239 15.12 -0.75 0.33
N VAL A 240 15.14 -1.47 1.45
CA VAL A 240 14.58 -0.99 2.74
C VAL A 240 15.68 -1.05 3.77
N ILE A 241 16.08 0.10 4.28
CA ILE A 241 17.19 0.22 5.23
C ILE A 241 16.74 0.89 6.53
N GLN A 242 17.23 0.36 7.64
CA GLN A 242 17.23 1.05 8.93
C GLN A 242 18.61 1.64 9.15
N ILE A 243 18.66 2.95 9.26
CA ILE A 243 19.84 3.66 9.75
C ILE A 243 19.71 3.88 11.26
N ARG A 244 20.85 3.86 11.95
CA ARG A 244 20.92 4.03 13.40
C ARG A 244 21.85 5.18 13.72
N TYR A 245 21.53 5.92 14.75
CA TYR A 245 22.37 6.95 15.33
C TYR A 245 22.74 6.54 16.76
N THR A 246 23.44 7.41 17.48
CA THR A 246 23.63 7.28 18.92
C THR A 246 22.28 7.44 19.66
N ASN A 247 22.24 7.08 20.95
CA ASN A 247 21.04 7.18 21.80
C ASN A 247 19.81 6.43 21.26
N ASP A 248 20.02 5.28 20.61
CA ASP A 248 18.97 4.41 20.05
C ASP A 248 18.03 5.05 19.01
N LEU A 249 18.34 6.27 18.55
CA LEU A 249 17.61 6.93 17.47
C LEU A 249 17.80 6.16 16.15
N LYS A 250 16.70 5.84 15.48
CA LYS A 250 16.70 5.02 14.26
C LYS A 250 15.62 5.49 13.31
N PHE A 251 15.90 5.40 12.01
CA PHE A 251 14.96 5.74 10.95
C PHE A 251 14.85 4.61 9.94
N ILE A 252 13.64 4.37 9.45
CA ILE A 252 13.38 3.41 8.36
C ILE A 252 13.22 4.20 7.07
N LEU A 253 14.08 3.89 6.10
CA LEU A 253 14.13 4.55 4.82
C LEU A 253 13.87 3.56 3.69
N PHE A 254 13.06 3.99 2.73
CA PHE A 254 12.81 3.29 1.49
C PHE A 254 13.67 3.92 0.41
N LYS A 255 14.50 3.11 -0.26
CA LYS A 255 15.25 3.51 -1.45
C LYS A 255 14.38 3.26 -2.67
N GLY A 256 14.14 4.29 -3.46
CA GLY A 256 13.36 4.23 -4.69
C GLY A 256 14.19 4.52 -5.93
N ASP A 257 13.88 3.80 -7.01
CA ASP A 257 14.20 4.25 -8.37
C ASP A 257 13.05 5.16 -8.82
N TRP A 258 13.24 6.45 -8.65
CA TRP A 258 12.24 7.48 -8.92
C TRP A 258 12.25 7.92 -10.37
N ILE A 259 11.07 8.12 -10.96
CA ILE A 259 10.96 8.65 -12.33
C ILE A 259 11.24 10.16 -12.33
N ASN A 260 11.71 10.66 -13.47
CA ASN A 260 11.79 12.07 -13.75
C ASN A 260 10.43 12.57 -14.26
N ASN A 261 9.72 13.34 -13.44
CA ASN A 261 8.39 13.86 -13.78
C ASN A 261 8.32 14.69 -15.07
N ARG A 262 9.43 15.26 -15.57
CA ARG A 262 9.44 16.04 -16.81
C ARG A 262 9.40 15.19 -18.08
N MET A 263 9.93 13.96 -18.01
CA MET A 263 10.09 13.09 -19.19
C MET A 263 9.32 11.78 -19.05
N GLY A 264 9.27 11.25 -17.82
CA GLY A 264 8.72 9.95 -17.50
C GLY A 264 7.30 10.00 -16.95
N LEU A 265 6.60 11.12 -17.02
CA LEU A 265 5.22 11.26 -16.54
C LEU A 265 4.32 11.80 -17.67
N LYS A 266 3.20 11.11 -17.91
CA LYS A 266 2.18 11.51 -18.89
C LYS A 266 0.80 11.42 -18.24
N LYS A 267 -0.02 12.44 -18.42
CA LYS A 267 -1.45 12.42 -18.06
C LYS A 267 -2.26 12.33 -19.35
N VAL A 268 -3.05 11.27 -19.51
CA VAL A 268 -3.87 11.04 -20.72
C VAL A 268 -5.29 11.55 -20.47
N GLU A 269 -6.03 11.89 -21.54
CA GLU A 269 -7.39 12.45 -21.53
C GLU A 269 -8.39 11.65 -20.66
N PHE A 270 -8.18 10.34 -20.48
CA PHE A 270 -8.97 9.49 -19.60
C PHE A 270 -8.56 9.51 -18.12
N LYS A 271 -7.80 10.52 -17.68
CA LYS A 271 -7.32 10.75 -16.29
C LYS A 271 -6.34 9.69 -15.74
N PHE A 272 -5.89 8.74 -16.55
CA PHE A 272 -4.82 7.83 -16.16
C PHE A 272 -3.48 8.56 -16.10
N THR A 273 -2.71 8.27 -15.07
CA THR A 273 -1.31 8.67 -14.96
C THR A 273 -0.46 7.53 -15.50
N LEU A 274 0.36 7.81 -16.52
CA LEU A 274 1.36 6.87 -17.01
C LEU A 274 2.76 7.31 -16.59
N VAL A 275 3.58 6.31 -16.28
CA VAL A 275 4.96 6.48 -15.85
C VAL A 275 5.91 5.66 -16.72
N ASN A 276 7.12 6.17 -16.94
CA ASN A 276 8.14 5.51 -17.74
C ASN A 276 9.45 5.42 -16.96
N PHE A 277 9.82 4.18 -16.58
CA PHE A 277 11.01 3.88 -15.78
C PHE A 277 12.33 3.96 -16.55
N ASN A 278 12.31 4.13 -17.87
CA ASN A 278 13.53 4.42 -18.64
C ASN A 278 14.06 5.84 -18.37
N HIS A 279 13.20 6.71 -17.84
CA HIS A 279 13.53 8.09 -17.49
C HIS A 279 13.63 8.25 -15.97
N LEU A 280 14.65 7.64 -15.35
CA LEU A 280 14.93 7.81 -13.93
C LEU A 280 15.47 9.21 -13.59
N LEU A 281 15.07 9.72 -12.43
CA LEU A 281 15.52 10.99 -11.86
C LEU A 281 17.00 10.94 -11.45
N TYR A 282 17.41 9.84 -10.81
CA TYR A 282 18.78 9.60 -10.36
C TYR A 282 19.38 8.40 -11.09
N LYS A 283 20.44 8.63 -11.89
CA LYS A 283 21.11 7.58 -12.68
C LYS A 283 22.49 7.18 -12.16
N ASN A 284 23.20 8.12 -11.55
CA ASN A 284 24.63 7.97 -11.28
C ASN A 284 24.94 7.66 -9.80
N ASN A 285 23.91 7.56 -8.93
CA ASN A 285 24.03 7.30 -7.51
C ASN A 285 25.13 8.15 -6.85
N ILE A 286 24.97 9.47 -6.91
CA ILE A 286 25.91 10.46 -6.36
C ILE A 286 25.39 11.00 -5.02
N VAL A 287 26.29 11.56 -4.19
CA VAL A 287 25.97 12.02 -2.82
C VAL A 287 24.81 13.03 -2.75
N GLY A 288 24.64 13.85 -3.79
CA GLY A 288 23.57 14.84 -3.87
C GLY A 288 22.23 14.32 -4.41
N ASP A 289 22.14 13.04 -4.77
CA ASP A 289 20.86 12.43 -5.14
C ASP A 289 20.00 12.19 -3.89
N GLU A 290 18.69 12.24 -4.03
CA GLU A 290 17.73 12.00 -2.94
C GLU A 290 16.88 10.74 -3.23
N PRO A 291 17.49 9.54 -3.29
CA PRO A 291 16.75 8.32 -3.63
C PRO A 291 15.91 7.79 -2.46
N PHE A 292 16.07 8.35 -1.26
CA PHE A 292 15.43 7.86 -0.04
C PHE A 292 14.17 8.62 0.28
N ILE A 293 13.20 7.94 0.87
CA ILE A 293 12.07 8.54 1.58
C ILE A 293 11.90 7.88 2.95
N PHE A 294 11.25 8.57 3.90
CA PHE A 294 10.81 7.91 5.12
C PHE A 294 9.72 6.89 4.77
N ALA A 295 9.78 5.71 5.40
CA ALA A 295 8.77 4.68 5.18
C ALA A 295 7.35 5.19 5.47
N GLN A 296 7.20 6.08 6.46
CA GLN A 296 5.90 6.68 6.85
C GLN A 296 5.28 7.56 5.75
N HIS A 297 6.10 8.15 4.88
CA HIS A 297 5.64 8.99 3.77
C HIS A 297 5.34 8.18 2.50
N ALA A 298 5.66 6.88 2.49
CA ALA A 298 5.42 6.03 1.35
C ALA A 298 3.94 5.66 1.22
N ARG A 299 3.40 5.82 0.02
CA ARG A 299 2.11 5.24 -0.40
C ARG A 299 2.36 4.12 -1.39
N GLN A 300 1.50 3.10 -1.38
CA GLN A 300 1.62 1.98 -2.29
C GLN A 300 0.87 2.23 -3.59
N VAL A 301 1.53 1.91 -4.71
CA VAL A 301 0.94 1.93 -6.05
C VAL A 301 1.29 0.65 -6.78
N CYS A 302 0.48 0.30 -7.78
CA CYS A 302 0.76 -0.79 -8.71
C CYS A 302 0.94 -0.21 -10.11
N TYR A 303 1.84 -0.80 -10.89
CA TYR A 303 2.17 -0.42 -12.25
C TYR A 303 1.73 -1.54 -13.19
N VAL A 304 0.87 -1.20 -14.14
CA VAL A 304 0.42 -2.10 -15.20
C VAL A 304 1.00 -1.60 -16.51
N GLN A 305 1.75 -2.45 -17.21
CA GLN A 305 2.37 -2.08 -18.49
C GLN A 305 1.28 -1.74 -19.52
N ASP A 306 1.47 -0.65 -20.26
CA ASP A 306 0.59 -0.28 -21.37
C ASP A 306 0.79 -1.27 -22.53
N PRO A 307 -0.26 -1.96 -23.00
CA PRO A 307 -0.15 -2.89 -24.12
C PRO A 307 0.23 -2.20 -25.44
N SER A 308 -0.03 -0.90 -25.57
CA SER A 308 0.26 -0.12 -26.78
C SER A 308 1.68 0.44 -26.80
N ASP A 309 2.23 0.75 -25.63
CA ASP A 309 3.59 1.28 -25.49
C ASP A 309 4.28 0.64 -24.29
N LEU A 310 5.07 -0.40 -24.57
CA LEU A 310 5.76 -1.22 -23.57
C LEU A 310 6.70 -0.43 -22.64
N GLY A 311 7.08 0.80 -23.00
CA GLY A 311 7.89 1.67 -22.15
C GLY A 311 7.09 2.35 -21.03
N TRP A 312 5.76 2.41 -21.15
CA TRP A 312 4.89 3.12 -20.24
C TRP A 312 4.06 2.18 -19.38
N HIS A 313 3.78 2.62 -18.17
CA HIS A 313 3.01 1.87 -17.19
C HIS A 313 1.93 2.76 -16.61
N VAL A 314 0.69 2.27 -16.60
CA VAL A 314 -0.43 2.90 -15.93
C VAL A 314 -0.26 2.75 -14.42
N VAL A 315 -0.42 3.84 -13.68
CA VAL A 315 -0.38 3.85 -12.23
C VAL A 315 -1.76 3.57 -11.66
N LEU A 316 -1.84 2.54 -10.82
CA LEU A 316 -3.00 2.18 -10.02
C LEU A 316 -2.71 2.53 -8.55
N HIS A 317 -3.57 3.34 -7.94
CA HIS A 317 -3.43 3.70 -6.53
C HIS A 317 -4.06 2.62 -5.67
N MET A 318 -3.28 2.10 -4.72
CA MET A 318 -3.77 1.06 -3.80
C MET A 318 -4.44 1.73 -2.60
N THR A 319 -5.56 1.16 -2.16
CA THR A 319 -6.16 1.45 -0.85
C THR A 319 -5.72 0.41 0.16
N VAL A 320 -5.75 0.79 1.44
CA VAL A 320 -5.51 -0.13 2.55
C VAL A 320 -6.52 -1.27 2.44
N ARG A 321 -6.07 -2.49 2.72
CA ARG A 321 -6.95 -3.65 2.77
C ARG A 321 -7.99 -3.45 3.87
N ASP A 322 -9.20 -3.94 3.65
CA ASP A 322 -10.30 -3.90 4.62
C ASP A 322 -10.93 -2.49 4.87
N LEU A 323 -10.44 -1.45 4.18
CA LEU A 323 -11.12 -0.15 4.12
C LEU A 323 -12.12 -0.12 2.95
N PHE A 324 -13.41 -0.34 3.26
CA PHE A 324 -14.51 -0.12 2.32
C PHE A 324 -15.02 1.32 2.43
N ASP A 325 -14.60 2.18 1.50
CA ASP A 325 -15.13 3.54 1.38
C ASP A 325 -16.50 3.50 0.68
N MET A 326 -17.58 3.27 1.44
CA MET A 326 -18.95 3.28 0.91
C MET A 326 -19.43 4.67 0.45
N TYR A 327 -18.69 5.74 0.78
CA TYR A 327 -19.12 7.13 0.58
C TYR A 327 -18.24 7.92 -0.39
N SER A 328 -17.34 7.27 -1.13
CA SER A 328 -16.53 7.96 -2.13
C SER A 328 -17.43 8.47 -3.27
N LYS A 329 -17.97 9.68 -3.12
CA LYS A 329 -18.70 10.43 -4.17
C LYS A 329 -17.79 10.91 -5.31
N ASP A 330 -16.51 10.54 -5.30
CA ASP A 330 -15.54 10.95 -6.29
C ASP A 330 -15.45 9.93 -7.43
N SER A 331 -16.29 10.11 -8.45
CA SER A 331 -16.08 9.57 -9.81
C SER A 331 -14.84 10.18 -10.52
N ARG A 332 -13.90 10.76 -9.74
CA ARG A 332 -12.77 11.59 -10.18
C ARG A 332 -11.40 11.03 -9.80
N ARG A 333 -11.33 9.94 -9.02
CA ARG A 333 -10.07 9.28 -8.68
C ARG A 333 -9.71 8.22 -9.73
N PRO A 334 -8.42 8.08 -10.11
CA PRO A 334 -7.96 7.00 -10.99
C PRO A 334 -8.30 5.64 -10.35
N THR A 335 -8.60 4.64 -11.19
CA THR A 335 -9.07 3.29 -10.82
C THR A 335 -8.45 2.79 -9.51
N ILE A 336 -9.26 2.83 -8.45
CA ILE A 336 -8.90 2.32 -7.13
C ILE A 336 -9.04 0.81 -7.21
N VAL A 337 -7.93 0.09 -7.06
CA VAL A 337 -7.94 -1.37 -7.05
C VAL A 337 -7.67 -1.82 -5.62
N PRO A 338 -8.65 -2.44 -4.93
CA PRO A 338 -8.40 -3.08 -3.65
C PRO A 338 -7.33 -4.17 -3.84
N GLN A 339 -6.50 -4.42 -2.84
CA GLN A 339 -5.67 -5.64 -2.85
C GLN A 339 -6.58 -6.88 -2.71
N VAL A 340 -7.03 -7.44 -3.82
CA VAL A 340 -7.90 -8.62 -3.84
C VAL A 340 -7.06 -9.88 -4.02
N GLU A 341 -7.10 -10.74 -3.01
CA GLU A 341 -6.84 -12.19 -3.14
C GLU A 341 -7.94 -12.91 -2.36
N LEU A 342 -8.36 -14.07 -2.89
CA LEU A 342 -9.40 -14.94 -2.36
C LEU A 342 -9.18 -15.24 -0.87
N TYR A 343 -10.28 -15.19 -0.13
CA TYR A 343 -10.37 -15.41 1.32
C TYR A 343 -9.64 -16.70 1.73
N GLU A 344 -8.79 -16.64 2.76
CA GLU A 344 -8.24 -17.86 3.39
C GLU A 344 -9.40 -18.60 4.09
N ARG A 345 -9.83 -19.75 3.52
CA ARG A 345 -10.73 -20.69 4.19
C ARG A 345 -10.07 -21.21 5.47
N GLN A 346 -10.87 -21.44 6.50
CA GLN A 346 -10.50 -22.39 7.54
C GLN A 346 -10.53 -23.78 6.90
N HIS A 347 -9.36 -24.42 6.76
CA HIS A 347 -9.30 -25.86 6.57
C HIS A 347 -9.81 -26.52 7.85
N PHE A 348 -11.12 -26.81 7.92
CA PHE A 348 -11.61 -27.87 8.78
C PHE A 348 -11.31 -29.18 8.06
N ASP A 349 -10.22 -29.84 8.48
CA ASP A 349 -9.80 -31.21 8.17
C ASP A 349 -9.97 -31.67 6.70
N ASP A 350 -8.84 -31.81 5.99
CA ASP A 350 -8.73 -32.22 4.58
C ASP A 350 -9.17 -33.67 4.28
N THR A 351 -9.96 -34.32 5.14
CA THR A 351 -10.24 -35.76 5.03
C THR A 351 -11.49 -36.14 4.26
N VAL A 352 -12.25 -35.22 3.66
CA VAL A 352 -13.49 -35.60 2.93
C VAL A 352 -13.72 -34.77 1.66
N TYR A 353 -12.82 -34.87 0.69
CA TYR A 353 -13.19 -34.63 -0.71
C TYR A 353 -13.67 -35.96 -1.31
N GLN A 354 -14.97 -36.15 -1.44
CA GLN A 354 -15.50 -37.06 -2.47
C GLN A 354 -15.55 -36.26 -3.78
N ASN A 355 -15.06 -36.88 -4.86
CA ASN A 355 -14.94 -36.31 -6.19
C ASN A 355 -16.26 -35.66 -6.64
N ASP A 356 -16.17 -34.48 -7.25
CA ASP A 356 -17.32 -33.74 -7.80
C ASP A 356 -18.05 -34.51 -8.93
N GLU A 357 -17.44 -35.57 -9.49
CA GLU A 357 -18.03 -36.42 -10.53
C GLU A 357 -19.15 -37.34 -10.01
N ASP A 358 -19.31 -37.51 -8.70
CA ASP A 358 -20.33 -38.39 -8.09
C ASP A 358 -21.65 -37.66 -7.72
N VAL A 359 -21.80 -36.39 -8.12
CA VAL A 359 -22.96 -35.56 -7.76
C VAL A 359 -24.00 -35.56 -8.88
N ALA A 360 -25.06 -36.39 -8.74
CA ALA A 360 -26.26 -36.27 -9.56
C ALA A 360 -27.04 -34.99 -9.19
N TRP A 361 -27.33 -34.16 -10.19
CA TRP A 361 -27.99 -32.84 -10.01
C TRP A 361 -29.52 -32.93 -9.82
N VAL A 362 -30.07 -34.13 -9.73
CA VAL A 362 -31.51 -34.39 -9.61
C VAL A 362 -31.77 -35.09 -8.28
N ARG A 363 -32.73 -34.59 -7.49
CA ARG A 363 -33.23 -35.29 -6.31
C ARG A 363 -34.04 -36.50 -6.77
N GLU A 364 -33.51 -37.70 -6.59
CA GLU A 364 -34.31 -38.92 -6.74
C GLU A 364 -35.18 -39.11 -5.48
N GLY A 365 -36.50 -39.25 -5.66
CA GLY A 365 -37.43 -39.61 -4.58
C GLY A 365 -38.53 -38.59 -4.23
N VAL A 366 -38.68 -37.51 -4.99
CA VAL A 366 -39.86 -36.62 -4.90
C VAL A 366 -40.41 -36.44 -6.32
N ASP A 367 -41.63 -36.89 -6.57
CA ASP A 367 -42.33 -36.62 -7.83
C ASP A 367 -42.50 -35.10 -7.97
N GLY A 368 -41.89 -34.53 -9.01
CA GLY A 368 -42.05 -33.12 -9.33
C GLY A 368 -43.48 -32.85 -9.78
N THR A 369 -44.12 -31.83 -9.21
CA THR A 369 -45.40 -31.33 -9.72
C THR A 369 -45.13 -30.43 -10.92
N GLU A 370 -45.51 -30.86 -12.11
CA GLU A 370 -45.58 -29.99 -13.28
C GLU A 370 -46.80 -29.06 -13.14
N VAL A 371 -46.56 -27.74 -13.16
CA VAL A 371 -47.62 -26.74 -13.20
C VAL A 371 -47.73 -26.22 -14.62
N ASP A 372 -48.84 -26.54 -15.28
CA ASP A 372 -49.12 -26.10 -16.64
C ASP A 372 -49.62 -24.64 -16.63
N ILE A 373 -49.00 -23.77 -17.43
CA ILE A 373 -49.14 -22.30 -17.33
C ILE A 373 -50.42 -21.78 -18.03
N ASN A 374 -51.34 -22.66 -18.44
CA ASN A 374 -52.43 -22.34 -19.37
C ASN A 374 -53.86 -22.42 -18.80
N GLU A 375 -54.06 -22.36 -17.48
CA GLU A 375 -55.42 -22.15 -16.94
C GLU A 375 -55.65 -20.69 -16.58
N LYS A 376 -56.65 -20.11 -17.26
CA LYS A 376 -57.13 -18.74 -17.10
C LYS A 376 -57.57 -18.48 -15.66
N GLU A 377 -57.22 -17.29 -15.17
CA GLU A 377 -57.78 -16.65 -13.99
C GLU A 377 -59.30 -16.85 -13.94
N ASN A 378 -59.77 -17.56 -12.91
CA ASN A 378 -61.13 -17.45 -12.44
C ASN A 378 -61.08 -16.76 -11.09
N ASP A 379 -61.69 -15.59 -11.05
CA ASP A 379 -61.97 -14.78 -9.87
C ASP A 379 -62.52 -15.65 -8.73
N VAL A 380 -61.97 -15.48 -7.53
CA VAL A 380 -62.66 -15.83 -6.29
C VAL A 380 -62.56 -14.66 -5.32
N ASP A 381 -63.75 -14.21 -4.95
CA ASP A 381 -64.11 -13.00 -4.21
C ASP A 381 -63.40 -12.82 -2.87
N MET A 382 -63.07 -11.55 -2.56
CA MET A 382 -62.83 -11.09 -1.20
C MET A 382 -64.16 -11.08 -0.43
N GLU A 383 -64.35 -12.04 0.48
CA GLU A 383 -65.31 -11.88 1.57
C GLU A 383 -64.60 -11.23 2.77
N GLU A 384 -64.97 -9.98 3.03
CA GLU A 384 -64.90 -9.36 4.35
C GLU A 384 -65.82 -10.12 5.31
N CYS A 385 -65.32 -10.45 6.50
CA CYS A 385 -66.15 -10.71 7.66
C CYS A 385 -65.48 -10.11 8.92
N ASP A 386 -66.23 -9.17 9.50
CA ASP A 386 -66.15 -8.44 10.77
C ASP A 386 -65.19 -8.91 11.89
#